data_AF-A0A1J5MSA7-F1
#
_entry.id   AF-A0A1J5MSA7-F1
#
_cell.length_a   1.000
_cell.length_b   1.000
_cell.length_c   1.000
_cell.angle_alpha   90.00
_cell.angle_beta   90.00
_cell.angle_gamma   90.00
#
_symmetry.space_group_name_H-M   'P 1'
#
loop_
_entity.id
_entity.type
_entity.pdbx_description
1 polymer ?
#
loop_
_entity_poly.entity_id
_entity_poly.type
_entity_poly.pdbx_seq_one_letter_code
_entity_poly.pdbx_strand_id
1 'polypeptide(L)'
;MADVYFIGAGPGDPELLTVKGRRLIGEADLVLYAGSLVPAEVVAGAKKGSRVADSAPMSLEETHALMAETVASGGMVARVHTGDPSLYGAIREQMALLDAAGISYAVVPGVTAGFAAAAAAGRSYTVPEVTQTLIFTRLEGKTPVPEGEGLRKLAAHGSAMCIYLSAGDPEGVQRELLAGGLAGSTLVVMAYRVGWPEEKVVETELASLARAARDNGFTRQTVFLVLPGQGREDAGKARSLLYDKDFRHMYRA
;
A
#
# COMPACT_ATOMS: atom_id res chain seq x y z
N MET A 1 5.29 -21.22 -17.87
CA MET A 1 5.44 -19.79 -17.55
C MET A 1 4.07 -19.17 -17.65
N ALA A 2 3.77 -18.13 -16.86
CA ALA A 2 2.51 -17.41 -17.01
C ALA A 2 2.61 -16.41 -18.18
N ASP A 3 1.48 -16.06 -18.79
CA ASP A 3 1.41 -15.11 -19.90
C ASP A 3 1.37 -13.66 -19.39
N VAL A 4 0.62 -13.44 -18.29
CA VAL A 4 0.46 -12.13 -17.64
C VAL A 4 1.01 -12.15 -16.21
N TYR A 5 1.85 -11.18 -15.87
CA TYR A 5 2.36 -10.98 -14.52
C TYR A 5 1.79 -9.70 -13.92
N PHE A 6 0.98 -9.82 -12.87
CA PHE A 6 0.62 -8.69 -12.01
C PHE A 6 1.77 -8.41 -11.05
N ILE A 7 2.43 -7.26 -11.19
CA ILE A 7 3.66 -6.92 -10.48
C ILE A 7 3.41 -5.76 -9.54
N GLY A 8 3.72 -5.95 -8.26
CA GLY A 8 3.82 -4.86 -7.29
C GLY A 8 5.03 -3.98 -7.55
N ALA A 9 4.78 -2.72 -7.90
CA ALA A 9 5.77 -1.68 -8.19
C ALA A 9 6.55 -1.22 -6.95
N GLY A 10 6.02 -1.47 -5.75
CA GLY A 10 6.45 -0.74 -4.57
C GLY A 10 5.77 0.63 -4.45
N PRO A 11 6.19 1.47 -3.49
CA PRO A 11 5.50 2.72 -3.17
C PRO A 11 5.79 3.87 -4.17
N GLY A 12 6.87 3.77 -4.94
CA GLY A 12 7.28 4.78 -5.93
C GLY A 12 8.74 4.65 -6.32
N ASP A 13 9.61 4.37 -5.34
CA ASP A 13 11.05 4.23 -5.55
C ASP A 13 11.36 2.97 -6.40
N PRO A 14 12.01 3.10 -7.58
CA PRO A 14 12.40 1.96 -8.40
C PRO A 14 13.33 0.95 -7.71
N GLU A 15 14.05 1.34 -6.66
CA GLU A 15 14.88 0.42 -5.86
C GLU A 15 14.07 -0.47 -4.92
N LEU A 16 12.80 -0.11 -4.64
CA LEU A 16 11.87 -0.93 -3.86
C LEU A 16 11.10 -1.94 -4.71
N LEU A 17 11.38 -2.02 -6.01
CA LEU A 17 10.96 -3.15 -6.83
C LEU A 17 11.63 -4.44 -6.33
N THR A 18 10.86 -5.51 -6.28
CA THR A 18 11.44 -6.83 -6.06
C THR A 18 12.35 -7.21 -7.24
N VAL A 19 13.39 -8.00 -6.96
CA VAL A 19 14.29 -8.54 -8.01
C VAL A 19 13.49 -9.26 -9.10
N LYS A 20 12.46 -10.03 -8.71
CA LYS A 20 11.55 -10.72 -9.65
C LYS A 20 10.74 -9.73 -10.49
N GLY A 21 10.18 -8.69 -9.88
CA GLY A 21 9.40 -7.65 -10.58
C GLY A 21 10.24 -6.92 -11.62
N ARG A 22 11.43 -6.45 -11.24
CA ARG A 22 12.37 -5.78 -12.16
C ARG A 22 12.74 -6.67 -13.35
N ARG A 23 13.06 -7.94 -13.11
CA ARG A 23 13.39 -8.90 -14.16
C ARG A 23 12.24 -9.10 -15.15
N LEU A 24 11.01 -9.31 -14.66
CA LEU A 24 9.85 -9.54 -15.51
C LEU A 24 9.45 -8.30 -16.32
N ILE A 25 9.57 -7.09 -15.75
CA ILE A 25 9.42 -5.84 -16.50
C ILE A 25 10.43 -5.77 -17.65
N GLY A 26 11.68 -6.15 -17.41
CA GLY A 26 12.73 -6.17 -18.43
C GLY A 26 12.54 -7.25 -19.50
N GLU A 27 11.77 -8.30 -19.24
CA GLU A 27 11.53 -9.39 -20.18
C GLU A 27 10.24 -9.20 -21.02
N ALA A 28 9.29 -8.37 -20.55
CA ALA A 28 7.95 -8.25 -21.13
C ALA A 28 7.93 -7.60 -22.52
N ASP A 29 6.97 -8.02 -23.35
CA ASP A 29 6.67 -7.44 -24.66
C ASP A 29 5.66 -6.29 -24.53
N LEU A 30 4.79 -6.36 -23.52
CA LEU A 30 3.92 -5.28 -23.07
C LEU A 30 4.18 -4.99 -21.59
N VAL A 31 4.51 -3.74 -21.28
CA VAL A 31 4.50 -3.22 -19.90
C VAL A 31 3.33 -2.24 -19.77
N LEU A 32 2.32 -2.63 -19.00
CA LEU A 32 1.12 -1.84 -18.79
C LEU A 32 1.06 -1.39 -17.32
N TYR A 33 1.32 -0.12 -17.06
CA TYR A 33 1.45 0.41 -15.69
C TYR A 33 0.31 1.37 -15.34
N ALA A 34 -0.08 1.40 -14.06
CA ALA A 34 -1.09 2.33 -13.56
C ALA A 34 -0.46 3.71 -13.27
N GLY A 35 -0.29 4.55 -14.29
CA GLY A 35 0.52 5.78 -14.24
C GLY A 35 0.04 6.86 -13.27
N SER A 36 -1.19 6.78 -12.77
CA SER A 36 -1.66 7.67 -11.69
C SER A 36 -0.95 7.44 -10.36
N LEU A 37 -0.36 6.26 -10.14
CA LEU A 37 0.22 5.81 -8.87
C LEU A 37 1.56 5.06 -9.01
N VAL A 38 2.08 4.92 -10.24
CA VAL A 38 3.37 4.29 -10.53
C VAL A 38 4.21 5.28 -11.36
N PRO A 39 5.35 5.76 -10.83
CA PRO A 39 6.27 6.61 -11.60
C PRO A 39 6.79 5.89 -12.85
N ALA A 40 7.00 6.64 -13.94
CA ALA A 40 7.50 6.07 -15.19
C ALA A 40 8.91 5.45 -15.02
N GLU A 41 9.69 5.97 -14.07
CA GLU A 41 11.01 5.50 -13.70
C GLU A 41 11.00 4.05 -13.20
N VAL A 42 9.91 3.60 -12.58
CA VAL A 42 9.76 2.21 -12.11
C VAL A 42 9.75 1.23 -13.28
N VAL A 43 9.17 1.63 -14.41
CA VAL A 43 9.05 0.78 -15.61
C VAL A 43 10.08 1.09 -16.69
N ALA A 44 11.01 2.02 -16.44
CA ALA A 44 12.04 2.43 -17.38
C ALA A 44 13.02 1.29 -17.77
N GLY A 45 13.07 0.21 -16.97
CA GLY A 45 13.87 -0.98 -17.25
C GLY A 45 13.31 -1.94 -18.32
N ALA A 46 12.19 -1.60 -18.97
CA ALA A 46 11.61 -2.41 -20.04
C ALA A 46 12.59 -2.60 -21.21
N LYS A 47 12.61 -3.80 -21.82
CA LYS A 47 13.50 -4.07 -22.97
C LYS A 47 13.18 -3.18 -24.17
N LYS A 48 14.20 -2.94 -24.99
CA LYS A 48 14.01 -2.32 -26.31
C LYS A 48 13.03 -3.15 -27.14
N GLY A 49 12.03 -2.48 -27.71
CA GLY A 49 10.96 -3.13 -28.47
C GLY A 49 9.74 -3.52 -27.64
N SER A 50 9.80 -3.42 -26.30
CA SER A 50 8.60 -3.51 -25.46
C SER A 50 7.66 -2.34 -25.75
N ARG A 51 6.36 -2.62 -25.84
CA ARG A 51 5.32 -1.59 -25.78
C ARG A 51 5.14 -1.20 -24.32
N VAL A 52 5.37 0.06 -23.97
CA VAL A 52 5.13 0.60 -22.62
C VAL A 52 3.93 1.53 -22.68
N ALA A 53 2.88 1.24 -21.92
CA ALA A 53 1.62 1.98 -21.97
C ALA A 53 1.12 2.32 -20.56
N ASP A 54 0.60 3.55 -20.41
CA ASP A 54 -0.11 3.98 -19.20
C ASP A 54 -1.57 3.54 -19.31
N SER A 55 -2.04 2.79 -18.31
CA SER A 55 -3.44 2.34 -18.23
C SER A 55 -4.35 3.30 -17.46
N ALA A 56 -3.84 4.38 -16.87
CA ALA A 56 -4.66 5.33 -16.13
C ALA A 56 -5.87 5.88 -16.92
N PRO A 57 -5.80 6.11 -18.25
CA PRO A 57 -6.95 6.55 -19.03
C PRO A 57 -7.81 5.39 -19.58
N MET A 58 -7.41 4.14 -19.36
CA MET A 58 -8.04 2.97 -20.00
C MET A 58 -9.15 2.36 -19.14
N SER A 59 -10.19 1.81 -19.78
CA SER A 59 -11.17 0.95 -19.13
C SER A 59 -10.60 -0.43 -18.80
N LEU A 60 -11.37 -1.21 -18.03
CA LEU A 60 -11.06 -2.61 -17.76
C LEU A 60 -11.00 -3.44 -19.05
N GLU A 61 -11.95 -3.24 -19.95
CA GLU A 61 -12.06 -3.92 -21.24
C GLU A 61 -10.91 -3.53 -22.18
N GLU A 62 -10.55 -2.24 -22.24
CA GLU A 62 -9.42 -1.76 -23.04
C GLU A 62 -8.09 -2.34 -22.53
N THR A 63 -7.91 -2.35 -21.20
CA THR A 63 -6.74 -2.99 -20.55
C THR A 63 -6.70 -4.48 -20.89
N HIS A 64 -7.83 -5.19 -20.73
CA HIS A 64 -7.91 -6.61 -21.02
C HIS A 64 -7.63 -6.94 -22.49
N ALA A 65 -8.23 -6.19 -23.43
CA ALA A 65 -8.03 -6.39 -24.86
C ALA A 65 -6.55 -6.27 -25.24
N LEU A 66 -5.85 -5.28 -24.67
CA LEU A 66 -4.43 -5.07 -24.92
C LEU A 66 -3.56 -6.22 -24.38
N MET A 67 -3.90 -6.74 -23.20
CA MET A 67 -3.22 -7.92 -22.64
C MET A 67 -3.49 -9.15 -23.52
N ALA A 68 -4.73 -9.40 -23.91
CA ALA A 68 -5.13 -10.56 -24.72
C ALA A 68 -4.49 -10.53 -26.12
N GLU A 69 -4.44 -9.37 -26.78
CA GLU A 69 -3.76 -9.18 -28.07
C GLU A 69 -2.28 -9.54 -27.97
N THR A 70 -1.62 -9.07 -26.90
CA THR A 70 -0.19 -9.37 -26.68
C THR A 70 0.03 -10.86 -26.49
N VAL A 71 -0.80 -11.52 -25.67
CA VAL A 71 -0.68 -12.97 -25.43
C VAL A 71 -0.98 -13.78 -26.69
N ALA A 72 -1.99 -13.39 -27.48
CA ALA A 72 -2.33 -14.04 -28.74
C ALA A 72 -1.19 -13.96 -29.77
N SER A 73 -0.34 -12.92 -29.69
CA SER A 73 0.87 -12.78 -30.51
C SER A 73 2.08 -13.58 -29.98
N GLY A 74 1.92 -14.32 -28.88
CA GLY A 74 2.98 -15.07 -28.21
C GLY A 74 3.84 -14.24 -27.26
N GLY A 75 3.42 -13.01 -26.94
CA GLY A 75 4.16 -12.09 -26.08
C GLY A 75 3.81 -12.21 -24.60
N MET A 76 4.71 -11.73 -23.75
CA MET A 76 4.55 -11.66 -22.29
C MET A 76 4.10 -10.28 -21.82
N VAL A 77 3.18 -10.23 -20.85
CA VAL A 77 2.66 -8.99 -20.27
C VAL A 77 3.17 -8.78 -18.84
N ALA A 78 3.72 -7.60 -18.56
CA ALA A 78 3.94 -7.08 -17.22
C ALA A 78 2.87 -6.03 -16.90
N ARG A 79 1.91 -6.40 -16.05
CA ARG A 79 0.86 -5.50 -15.53
C ARG A 79 1.31 -4.93 -14.19
N VAL A 80 1.77 -3.68 -14.19
CA VAL A 80 2.45 -3.07 -13.04
C VAL A 80 1.48 -2.22 -12.21
N HIS A 81 1.33 -2.57 -10.93
CA HIS A 81 0.43 -1.93 -9.97
C HIS A 81 1.21 -1.27 -8.84
N THR A 82 0.71 -0.15 -8.30
CA THR A 82 1.31 0.51 -7.13
C THR A 82 1.32 -0.40 -5.90
N GLY A 83 2.34 -0.29 -5.07
CA GLY A 83 2.46 -1.02 -3.81
C GLY A 83 2.49 -2.54 -4.02
N ASP A 84 1.57 -3.23 -3.33
CA ASP A 84 1.31 -4.65 -3.51
C ASP A 84 -0.04 -4.87 -4.22
N PRO A 85 -0.13 -5.73 -5.26
CA PRO A 85 -1.37 -5.96 -5.98
C PRO A 85 -2.53 -6.47 -5.12
N SER A 86 -2.25 -7.10 -3.97
CA SER A 86 -3.27 -7.64 -3.06
C SER A 86 -4.04 -6.56 -2.31
N LEU A 87 -3.57 -5.31 -2.28
CA LEU A 87 -4.15 -4.25 -1.47
C LEU A 87 -4.68 -3.12 -2.35
N TYR A 88 -6.00 -3.06 -2.52
CA TYR A 88 -6.71 -2.06 -3.33
C TYR A 88 -6.25 -1.97 -4.81
N GLY A 89 -5.56 -2.99 -5.33
CA GLY A 89 -4.99 -3.00 -6.68
C GLY A 89 -5.97 -3.35 -7.82
N ALA A 90 -7.23 -3.68 -7.51
CA ALA A 90 -8.27 -4.06 -8.49
C ALA A 90 -7.84 -5.16 -9.49
N ILE A 91 -7.02 -6.12 -9.05
CA ILE A 91 -6.56 -7.21 -9.93
C ILE A 91 -7.60 -8.33 -10.09
N ARG A 92 -8.56 -8.46 -9.18
CA ARG A 92 -9.55 -9.55 -9.18
C ARG A 92 -10.43 -9.56 -10.43
N GLU A 93 -10.93 -8.39 -10.83
CA GLU A 93 -11.76 -8.25 -12.05
C GLU A 93 -10.97 -8.51 -13.33
N GLN A 94 -9.70 -8.09 -13.37
CA GLN A 94 -8.80 -8.37 -14.50
C GLN A 94 -8.51 -9.88 -14.60
N MET A 95 -8.24 -10.54 -13.46
CA MET A 95 -8.03 -11.99 -13.40
C MET A 95 -9.25 -12.77 -13.87
N ALA A 96 -10.46 -12.38 -13.49
CA ALA A 96 -11.68 -13.04 -13.94
C ALA A 96 -11.85 -12.97 -15.47
N LEU A 97 -11.46 -11.86 -16.10
CA LEU A 97 -11.46 -11.76 -17.57
C LEU A 97 -10.38 -12.63 -18.22
N LEU A 98 -9.18 -12.71 -17.61
CA LEU A 98 -8.11 -13.59 -18.08
C LEU A 98 -8.49 -15.07 -17.96
N ASP A 99 -9.12 -15.47 -16.85
CA ASP A 99 -9.65 -16.82 -16.64
C ASP A 99 -10.68 -17.18 -17.72
N ALA A 100 -11.61 -16.27 -18.01
CA ALA A 100 -12.62 -16.46 -19.05
C ALA A 100 -12.01 -16.58 -20.46
N ALA A 101 -10.86 -15.94 -20.70
CA ALA A 101 -10.11 -16.00 -21.94
C ALA A 101 -9.11 -17.18 -22.00
N GLY A 102 -8.96 -17.97 -20.93
CA GLY A 102 -7.97 -19.04 -20.84
C GLY A 102 -6.52 -18.55 -20.84
N ILE A 103 -6.27 -17.32 -20.40
CA ILE A 103 -4.95 -16.70 -20.34
C ILE A 103 -4.35 -16.92 -18.95
N SER A 104 -3.15 -17.49 -18.88
CA SER A 104 -2.51 -17.78 -17.60
C SER A 104 -1.88 -16.54 -16.97
N TYR A 105 -1.95 -16.43 -15.64
CA TYR A 105 -1.35 -15.31 -14.93
C TYR A 105 -0.64 -15.69 -13.63
N ALA A 106 0.22 -14.80 -13.15
CA ALA A 106 0.87 -14.91 -11.85
C ALA A 106 0.95 -13.54 -11.16
N VAL A 107 0.97 -13.56 -9.82
CA VAL A 107 1.16 -12.35 -9.00
C VAL A 107 2.58 -12.32 -8.45
N VAL A 108 3.22 -11.16 -8.54
CA VAL A 108 4.50 -10.85 -7.91
C VAL A 108 4.24 -9.80 -6.84
N PRO A 109 4.51 -10.11 -5.56
CA PRO A 109 4.27 -9.17 -4.48
C PRO A 109 5.17 -7.94 -4.59
N GLY A 110 4.76 -6.88 -3.93
CA GLY A 110 5.49 -5.61 -3.85
C GLY A 110 5.51 -5.02 -2.45
N VAL A 111 6.31 -3.98 -2.26
CA VAL A 111 6.36 -3.24 -1.00
C VAL A 111 5.16 -2.29 -0.93
N THR A 112 4.21 -2.57 -0.05
CA THR A 112 3.05 -1.69 0.14
C THR A 112 3.42 -0.35 0.78
N ALA A 113 2.70 0.72 0.42
CA ALA A 113 2.93 2.08 0.93
C ALA A 113 2.90 2.16 2.47
N GLY A 114 2.13 1.32 3.15
CA GLY A 114 2.05 1.28 4.61
C GLY A 114 3.34 0.80 5.25
N PHE A 115 4.02 -0.20 4.68
CA PHE A 115 5.31 -0.65 5.20
C PHE A 115 6.42 0.33 4.83
N ALA A 116 6.37 0.90 3.62
CA ALA A 116 7.29 1.97 3.23
C ALA A 116 7.16 3.19 4.14
N ALA A 117 5.94 3.61 4.47
CA ALA A 117 5.67 4.72 5.37
C ALA A 117 6.18 4.47 6.79
N ALA A 118 5.98 3.26 7.33
CA ALA A 118 6.51 2.90 8.63
C ALA A 118 8.04 2.90 8.65
N ALA A 119 8.69 2.40 7.59
CA ALA A 119 10.14 2.44 7.43
C ALA A 119 10.66 3.89 7.34
N ALA A 120 10.05 4.73 6.52
CA ALA A 120 10.40 6.14 6.37
C ALA A 120 10.23 6.94 7.68
N ALA A 121 9.21 6.58 8.48
CA ALA A 121 8.98 7.16 9.80
C ALA A 121 9.86 6.58 10.92
N GLY A 122 10.59 5.49 10.66
CA GLY A 122 11.33 4.76 11.70
C GLY A 122 10.42 4.16 12.79
N ARG A 123 9.20 3.73 12.41
CA ARG A 123 8.18 3.21 13.32
C ARG A 123 7.88 1.74 13.08
N SER A 124 7.44 1.05 14.13
CA SER A 124 6.90 -0.31 14.06
C SER A 124 5.39 -0.27 14.21
N TYR A 125 4.65 -1.15 13.55
CA TYR A 125 3.21 -1.28 13.82
C TYR A 125 2.92 -2.08 15.07
N THR A 126 3.83 -2.97 15.46
CA THR A 126 3.68 -3.84 16.61
C THR A 126 4.60 -3.40 17.73
N VAL A 127 4.02 -3.27 18.93
CA VAL A 127 4.72 -2.94 20.17
C VAL A 127 4.30 -3.97 21.22
N PRO A 128 5.25 -4.69 21.83
CA PRO A 128 4.96 -5.64 22.90
C PRO A 128 4.08 -5.03 23.99
N GLU A 129 3.14 -5.81 24.52
CA GLU A 129 2.19 -5.39 25.60
C GLU A 129 1.23 -4.24 25.24
N VAL A 130 1.38 -3.62 24.06
CA VAL A 130 0.57 -2.49 23.58
C VAL A 130 -0.30 -2.91 22.40
N THR A 131 0.31 -3.32 21.29
CA THR A 131 -0.41 -3.73 20.07
C THR A 131 0.36 -4.81 19.32
N GLN A 132 -0.32 -5.91 19.00
CA GLN A 132 0.20 -7.02 18.21
C GLN A 132 -0.63 -7.24 16.93
N THR A 133 -1.46 -6.26 16.59
CA THR A 133 -2.40 -6.32 15.49
C THR A 133 -2.23 -5.09 14.62
N LEU A 134 -2.24 -5.30 13.30
CA LEU A 134 -2.25 -4.24 12.30
C LEU A 134 -3.51 -4.40 11.45
N ILE A 135 -4.28 -3.32 11.34
CA ILE A 135 -5.46 -3.25 10.48
C ILE A 135 -5.13 -2.39 9.26
N PHE A 136 -5.18 -2.98 8.06
CA PHE A 136 -5.24 -2.23 6.81
C PHE A 136 -6.70 -1.91 6.50
N THR A 137 -7.03 -0.63 6.34
CA THR A 137 -8.41 -0.21 6.06
C THR A 137 -8.45 1.12 5.30
N ARG A 138 -9.65 1.65 5.08
CA ARG A 138 -9.94 2.98 4.53
C ARG A 138 -11.17 3.55 5.21
N LEU A 139 -11.31 4.87 5.18
CA LEU A 139 -12.56 5.54 5.46
C LEU A 139 -13.59 5.21 4.37
N GLU A 140 -14.85 5.14 4.78
CA GLU A 140 -15.95 5.10 3.83
C GLU A 140 -15.99 6.37 2.98
N GLY A 141 -16.21 6.21 1.68
CA GLY A 141 -16.31 7.33 0.74
C GLY A 141 -17.51 7.13 -0.18
N LYS A 142 -17.37 7.47 -1.46
CA LYS A 142 -18.41 7.17 -2.47
C LYS A 142 -18.71 5.67 -2.57
N THR A 143 -17.69 4.84 -2.38
CA THR A 143 -17.84 3.39 -2.29
C THR A 143 -17.99 3.01 -0.82
N PRO A 144 -19.13 2.39 -0.42
CA PRO A 144 -19.35 1.98 0.96
C PRO A 144 -18.31 0.95 1.39
N VAL A 145 -18.10 0.82 2.69
CA VAL A 145 -17.40 -0.33 3.28
C VAL A 145 -18.45 -1.35 3.76
N PRO A 146 -18.10 -2.64 3.88
CA PRO A 146 -18.97 -3.60 4.56
C PRO A 146 -19.34 -3.13 5.97
N GLU A 147 -20.54 -3.48 6.45
CA GLU A 147 -21.10 -2.96 7.70
C GLU A 147 -20.17 -3.16 8.92
N GLY A 148 -19.44 -4.28 8.97
CA GLY A 148 -18.49 -4.61 10.03
C GLY A 148 -17.16 -3.86 9.96
N GLU A 149 -16.84 -3.24 8.82
CA GLU A 149 -15.54 -2.64 8.52
C GLU A 149 -15.54 -1.11 8.68
N GLY A 150 -16.62 -0.54 9.23
CA GLY A 150 -16.68 0.89 9.55
C GLY A 150 -15.52 1.32 10.44
N LEU A 151 -14.85 2.42 10.08
CA LEU A 151 -13.60 2.85 10.72
C LEU A 151 -13.70 2.98 12.24
N ARG A 152 -14.84 3.46 12.74
CA ARG A 152 -15.15 3.53 14.18
C ARG A 152 -15.12 2.17 14.88
N LYS A 153 -15.73 1.15 14.27
CA LYS A 153 -15.78 -0.21 14.81
C LYS A 153 -14.38 -0.82 14.84
N LEU A 154 -13.58 -0.57 13.81
CA LEU A 154 -12.20 -1.02 13.75
C LEU A 154 -11.33 -0.33 14.82
N ALA A 155 -11.48 0.98 15.00
CA ALA A 155 -10.73 1.76 15.99
C ALA A 155 -10.96 1.32 17.44
N ALA A 156 -12.14 0.76 17.75
CA ALA A 156 -12.46 0.22 19.08
C ALA A 156 -11.54 -0.93 19.54
N HIS A 157 -10.79 -1.56 18.62
CA HIS A 157 -9.81 -2.58 18.98
C HIS A 157 -8.52 -2.00 19.58
N GLY A 158 -8.29 -0.68 19.50
CA GLY A 158 -7.07 -0.05 20.03
C GLY A 158 -5.78 -0.50 19.34
N SER A 159 -5.88 -1.17 18.18
CA SER A 159 -4.76 -1.73 17.43
C SER A 159 -4.11 -0.67 16.53
N ALA A 160 -2.90 -0.95 16.05
CA ALA A 160 -2.29 -0.12 15.03
C ALA A 160 -3.09 -0.21 13.71
N MET A 161 -3.19 0.90 12.99
CA MET A 161 -3.94 0.97 11.74
C MET A 161 -3.12 1.64 10.65
N CYS A 162 -3.25 1.14 9.42
CA CYS A 162 -2.77 1.81 8.21
C CYS A 162 -3.97 2.13 7.33
N ILE A 163 -4.31 3.41 7.25
CA ILE A 163 -5.54 3.90 6.61
C ILE A 163 -5.18 4.47 5.23
N TYR A 164 -5.72 3.84 4.20
CA TYR A 164 -5.54 4.20 2.79
C TYR A 164 -6.73 5.00 2.27
N LEU A 165 -6.55 5.64 1.10
CA LEU A 165 -7.64 6.23 0.30
C LEU A 165 -8.53 7.24 1.07
N SER A 166 -8.00 7.83 2.14
CA SER A 166 -8.79 8.66 3.08
C SER A 166 -8.27 10.09 3.20
N ALA A 167 -7.21 10.44 2.46
CA ALA A 167 -6.60 11.77 2.49
C ALA A 167 -7.54 12.90 2.02
N GLY A 168 -8.62 12.55 1.31
CA GLY A 168 -9.64 13.51 0.88
C GLY A 168 -10.63 13.93 1.98
N ASP A 169 -10.67 13.23 3.11
CA ASP A 169 -11.52 13.55 4.27
C ASP A 169 -10.79 13.24 5.60
N PRO A 170 -9.72 13.99 5.92
CA PRO A 170 -8.98 13.77 7.16
C PRO A 170 -9.81 14.13 8.42
N GLU A 171 -10.80 15.01 8.31
CA GLU A 171 -11.79 15.29 9.36
C GLU A 171 -12.63 14.06 9.69
N GLY A 172 -13.07 13.32 8.66
CA GLY A 172 -13.78 12.06 8.80
C GLY A 172 -12.94 10.99 9.47
N VAL A 173 -11.68 10.83 9.05
CA VAL A 173 -10.73 9.92 9.70
C VAL A 173 -10.59 10.27 11.18
N GLN A 174 -10.26 11.52 11.50
CA GLN A 174 -10.10 11.97 12.88
C GLN A 174 -11.36 11.71 13.72
N ARG A 175 -12.54 12.09 13.21
CA ARG A 175 -13.81 11.93 13.91
C ARG A 175 -14.11 10.46 14.22
N GLU A 176 -14.01 9.57 13.24
CA GLU A 176 -14.37 8.16 13.42
C GLU A 176 -13.39 7.43 14.34
N LEU A 177 -12.09 7.76 14.27
CA LEU A 177 -11.09 7.20 15.17
C LEU A 177 -11.31 7.63 16.63
N LEU A 178 -11.58 8.92 16.87
CA LEU A 178 -11.91 9.44 18.20
C LEU A 178 -13.22 8.84 18.73
N ALA A 179 -14.25 8.76 17.89
CA ALA A 179 -15.53 8.15 18.24
C ALA A 179 -15.42 6.64 18.49
N GLY A 180 -14.39 5.99 17.94
CA GLY A 180 -14.05 4.60 18.21
C GLY A 180 -13.34 4.39 19.55
N GLY A 181 -13.00 5.45 20.27
CA GLY A 181 -12.39 5.38 21.60
C GLY A 181 -10.87 5.51 21.63
N LEU A 182 -10.22 5.81 20.51
CA LEU A 182 -8.79 6.12 20.51
C LEU A 182 -8.53 7.47 21.21
N ALA A 183 -7.48 7.53 22.03
CA ALA A 183 -7.11 8.74 22.73
C ALA A 183 -6.66 9.83 21.75
N GLY A 184 -7.00 11.09 22.02
CA GLY A 184 -6.59 12.22 21.18
C GLY A 184 -5.07 12.38 21.07
N SER A 185 -4.31 11.94 22.06
CA SER A 185 -2.84 11.94 22.08
C SER A 185 -2.20 10.78 21.29
N THR A 186 -3.00 9.88 20.70
CA THR A 186 -2.48 8.77 19.89
C THR A 186 -1.62 9.31 18.75
N LEU A 187 -0.41 8.77 18.58
CA LEU A 187 0.49 9.16 17.50
C LEU A 187 -0.16 8.80 16.15
N VAL A 188 -0.19 9.77 15.26
CA VAL A 188 -0.53 9.56 13.85
C VAL A 188 0.63 10.04 12.99
N VAL A 189 1.09 9.19 12.08
CA VAL A 189 2.06 9.57 11.05
C VAL A 189 1.35 9.65 9.71
N MET A 190 1.48 10.79 9.04
CA MET A 190 0.97 11.02 7.70
C MET A 190 2.13 10.92 6.72
N ALA A 191 2.11 9.93 5.84
CA ALA A 191 3.14 9.74 4.82
C ALA A 191 2.56 10.05 3.44
N TYR A 192 2.95 11.21 2.89
CA TYR A 192 2.56 11.68 1.57
C TYR A 192 3.60 11.28 0.54
N ARG A 193 3.16 10.64 -0.55
CA ARG A 193 4.00 10.21 -1.68
C ARG A 193 5.29 9.49 -1.25
N VAL A 194 5.18 8.57 -0.30
CA VAL A 194 6.33 7.78 0.15
C VAL A 194 6.99 7.06 -1.03
N GLY A 195 8.32 7.13 -1.14
CA GLY A 195 9.12 6.63 -2.25
C GLY A 195 9.20 7.55 -3.48
N TRP A 196 8.56 8.73 -3.46
CA TRP A 196 8.66 9.71 -4.55
C TRP A 196 9.61 10.85 -4.18
N PRO A 197 10.12 11.64 -5.15
CA PRO A 197 10.91 12.83 -4.85
C PRO A 197 10.21 13.85 -3.94
N GLU A 198 8.88 13.94 -3.98
CA GLU A 198 8.10 14.84 -3.12
C GLU A 198 7.63 14.21 -1.80
N GLU A 199 8.25 13.10 -1.38
CA GLU A 199 7.94 12.43 -0.11
C GLU A 199 7.92 13.43 1.05
N LYS A 200 6.88 13.34 1.87
CA LYS A 200 6.81 14.04 3.16
C LYS A 200 6.23 13.12 4.22
N VAL A 201 6.93 13.00 5.34
CA VAL A 201 6.49 12.27 6.52
C VAL A 201 6.29 13.26 7.66
N VAL A 202 5.05 13.34 8.18
CA VAL A 202 4.67 14.29 9.23
C VAL A 202 4.03 13.53 10.38
N GLU A 203 4.58 13.69 11.58
CA GLU A 203 4.00 13.17 12.80
C GLU A 203 3.07 14.20 13.46
N THR A 204 1.95 13.72 14.00
CA THR A 204 0.99 14.53 14.76
C THR A 204 0.26 13.67 15.78
N GLU A 205 -0.60 14.29 16.58
CA GLU A 205 -1.53 13.58 17.45
C GLU A 205 -2.88 13.44 16.77
N LEU A 206 -3.63 12.39 17.08
CA LEU A 206 -4.96 12.13 16.50
C LEU A 206 -5.89 13.34 16.62
N ALA A 207 -5.86 14.06 17.75
CA ALA A 207 -6.67 15.27 17.95
C ALA A 207 -6.33 16.42 16.97
N SER A 208 -5.12 16.42 16.39
CA SER A 208 -4.62 17.42 15.46
C SER A 208 -4.55 16.93 14.01
N LEU A 209 -4.91 15.67 13.74
CA LEU A 209 -4.76 15.01 12.43
C LEU A 209 -5.30 15.85 11.27
N ALA A 210 -6.57 16.25 11.35
CA ALA A 210 -7.23 16.97 10.26
C ALA A 210 -6.58 18.33 10.00
N ARG A 211 -6.20 19.05 11.07
CA ARG A 211 -5.49 20.31 10.94
C ARG A 211 -4.13 20.10 10.29
N ALA A 212 -3.34 19.15 10.78
CA ALA A 212 -2.01 18.88 10.27
C ALA A 212 -2.04 18.46 8.78
N ALA A 213 -3.05 17.67 8.38
CA ALA A 213 -3.25 17.29 6.98
C ALA A 213 -3.54 18.52 6.09
N ARG A 214 -4.42 19.43 6.53
CA ARG A 214 -4.71 20.69 5.81
C ARG A 214 -3.50 21.60 5.71
N ASP A 215 -2.79 21.81 6.82
CA ASP A 215 -1.62 22.70 6.88
C ASP A 215 -0.48 22.22 5.95
N ASN A 216 -0.41 20.91 5.67
CA ASN A 216 0.56 20.32 4.73
C ASN A 216 0.02 20.10 3.30
N GLY A 217 -1.27 20.37 3.06
CA GLY A 217 -1.90 20.14 1.75
C GLY A 217 -2.09 18.66 1.37
N PHE A 218 -2.14 17.76 2.36
CA PHE A 218 -2.26 16.31 2.16
C PHE A 218 -3.70 15.90 1.81
N THR A 219 -4.07 16.12 0.54
CA THR A 219 -5.43 15.88 0.01
C THR A 219 -5.56 14.58 -0.77
N ARG A 220 -4.44 13.94 -1.13
CA ARG A 220 -4.34 12.71 -1.92
C ARG A 220 -3.01 12.00 -1.66
N GLN A 221 -2.86 10.77 -2.14
CA GLN A 221 -1.60 10.00 -2.10
C GLN A 221 -0.92 10.01 -0.71
N THR A 222 -1.74 9.98 0.35
CA THR A 222 -1.29 9.97 1.75
C THR A 222 -1.87 8.75 2.42
N VAL A 223 -1.03 8.02 3.16
CA VAL A 223 -1.47 6.99 4.10
C VAL A 223 -1.35 7.52 5.53
N PHE A 224 -2.30 7.14 6.39
CA PHE A 224 -2.28 7.49 7.81
C PHE A 224 -1.92 6.26 8.64
N LEU A 225 -0.84 6.37 9.40
CA LEU A 225 -0.37 5.37 10.35
C LEU A 225 -0.89 5.77 11.73
N VAL A 226 -1.85 5.05 12.27
CA VAL A 226 -2.35 5.26 13.63
C VAL A 226 -1.60 4.31 14.55
N LEU A 227 -0.82 4.84 15.49
CA LEU A 227 0.18 4.10 16.26
C LEU A 227 -0.05 4.28 17.78
N PRO A 228 -1.01 3.55 18.38
CA PRO A 228 -1.21 3.54 19.84
C PRO A 228 0.05 3.11 20.60
N GLY A 229 0.29 3.78 21.74
CA GLY A 229 1.42 3.50 22.65
C GLY A 229 2.82 3.71 22.05
N GLN A 230 2.93 4.59 21.05
CA GLN A 230 4.19 5.03 20.45
C GLN A 230 4.36 6.55 20.47
N GLY A 231 3.56 7.24 21.29
CA GLY A 231 3.72 8.68 21.49
C GLY A 231 5.05 9.01 22.14
N ARG A 232 5.38 10.31 22.24
CA ARG A 232 6.62 10.77 22.87
C ARG A 232 6.79 10.25 24.30
N GLU A 233 5.69 10.05 25.01
CA GLU A 233 5.68 9.57 26.39
C GLU A 233 5.94 8.05 26.50
N ASP A 234 5.86 7.29 25.41
CA ASP A 234 5.95 5.82 25.43
C ASP A 234 7.36 5.29 25.09
N ALA A 235 8.27 6.17 24.69
CA ALA A 235 9.61 5.81 24.24
C ALA A 235 10.37 4.98 25.31
N GLY A 236 10.68 3.73 24.98
CA GLY A 236 11.48 2.83 25.82
C GLY A 236 10.73 2.10 26.94
N LYS A 237 9.40 2.26 27.06
CA LYS A 237 8.62 1.62 28.14
C LYS A 237 8.27 0.15 27.89
N ALA A 238 8.01 -0.21 26.63
CA ALA A 238 7.72 -1.60 26.23
C ALA A 238 8.94 -2.23 25.55
N ARG A 239 9.34 -3.42 25.98
CA ARG A 239 10.51 -4.15 25.43
C ARG A 239 10.10 -5.53 24.93
N SER A 240 10.63 -5.90 23.77
CA SER A 240 10.44 -7.25 23.24
C SER A 240 11.31 -8.23 24.00
N LEU A 241 10.75 -9.39 24.34
CA LEU A 241 11.52 -10.51 24.89
C LEU A 241 12.41 -11.19 23.84
N LEU A 242 12.31 -10.80 22.56
CA LEU A 242 13.17 -11.31 21.48
C LEU A 242 14.65 -11.07 21.76
N TYR A 243 15.02 -10.07 22.56
CA TYR A 243 16.42 -9.84 22.95
C TYR A 243 16.62 -9.96 24.47
N ASP A 244 15.66 -10.54 25.17
CA ASP A 244 15.78 -10.75 26.61
C ASP A 244 16.80 -11.87 26.88
N LYS A 245 17.78 -11.56 27.74
CA LYS A 245 18.90 -12.43 28.08
C LYS A 245 18.48 -13.80 28.65
N ASP A 246 17.27 -13.89 29.21
CA ASP A 246 16.75 -15.09 29.85
C ASP A 246 15.79 -15.85 28.89
N PHE A 247 15.52 -15.31 27.70
CA PHE A 247 14.64 -15.92 26.71
C PHE A 247 15.38 -16.94 25.83
N ARG A 248 14.94 -18.20 25.87
CA ARG A 248 15.54 -19.28 25.07
C ARG A 248 15.02 -19.22 23.63
N HIS A 249 15.87 -18.80 22.71
CA HIS A 249 15.57 -18.86 21.28
C HIS A 249 15.42 -20.30 20.81
N MET A 250 14.24 -20.65 20.28
CA MET A 250 14.15 -21.79 19.36
C MET A 250 14.55 -21.31 17.97
N TYR A 251 15.64 -21.85 17.45
CA TYR A 251 16.07 -21.64 16.07
C TYR A 251 14.96 -22.14 15.13
N ARG A 252 14.43 -21.26 14.28
CA ARG A 252 13.52 -21.64 13.18
C ARG A 252 14.36 -21.66 11.90
N ALA A 253 14.72 -22.86 11.48
CA ALA A 253 15.40 -23.13 10.20
C ALA A 253 14.44 -22.91 9.02
#